data_AF-A0A842UIS4-F1
#
_entry.id   AF-A0A842UIS4-F1
#
_cell.length_a   1.000
_cell.length_b   1.000
_cell.length_c   1.000
_cell.angle_alpha   90.00
_cell.angle_beta   90.00
_cell.angle_gamma   90.00
#
_symmetry.space_group_name_H-M   'P 1'
#
loop_
_entity.id
_entity.type
_entity.pdbx_description
1 polymer ?
#
loop_
_entity_poly.entity_id
_entity_poly.type
_entity_poly.pdbx_seq_one_letter_code
_entity_poly.pdbx_strand_id
1 'polypeptide(L)'
;MVLESLVVPEKIGNTRRGMFFAGFIYSTVGLFLAYTVFRAQASMASVSFTAIPLVVVMYRTLRYEEGKDFRIKGNFPLLKEHLHVLYLFLYLFLGLVASFTLWYFVLPSEVGGLLFKAQNEAIIGIRRGVGTGSFTGAQDFLVKIVLNNLRVWGFCILFSFLYGAGAIFILTWNASVLAAALRESPSPMYLLHGLPEIAAYFLAALAGGIISVAVANHHYKSKEFGEIVVDSLDLVVVSLLILVASAFVEVYVSLSLMRLGL
;
A
#
# COMPACT_ATOMS: atom_id res chain seq x y z
N MET A 1 20.13 11.69 7.32
CA MET A 1 19.24 12.88 7.46
C MET A 1 18.70 13.01 8.89
N VAL A 2 18.20 14.18 9.29
CA VAL A 2 17.59 14.39 10.62
C VAL A 2 16.32 13.55 10.79
N LEU A 3 15.51 13.42 9.72
CA LEU A 3 14.38 12.47 9.70
C LEU A 3 14.86 11.06 10.02
N GLU A 4 15.92 10.61 9.35
CA GLU A 4 16.53 9.30 9.56
C GLU A 4 16.97 9.02 11.02
N SER A 5 17.43 10.02 11.78
CA SER A 5 17.77 9.85 13.20
C SER A 5 16.57 9.96 14.15
N LEU A 6 15.51 10.68 13.77
CA LEU A 6 14.30 10.89 14.58
C LEU A 6 13.21 9.85 14.33
N VAL A 7 13.11 9.34 13.10
CA VAL A 7 11.97 8.57 12.59
C VAL A 7 12.10 7.08 12.89
N VAL A 8 13.33 6.58 13.09
CA VAL A 8 13.59 5.15 13.29
C VAL A 8 14.68 4.94 14.34
N PRO A 9 14.33 4.75 15.63
CA PRO A 9 15.19 3.96 16.50
C PRO A 9 15.34 2.59 15.84
N GLU A 10 16.56 2.07 15.67
CA GLU A 10 16.86 0.80 14.96
C GLU A 10 15.97 -0.39 15.40
N LYS A 11 15.37 -0.32 16.59
CA LYS A 11 14.43 -1.31 17.13
C LYS A 11 12.98 -1.21 16.62
N ILE A 12 12.50 -0.06 16.16
CA ILE A 12 11.08 0.14 15.78
C ILE A 12 10.78 -0.39 14.38
N GLY A 13 11.67 -0.17 13.41
CA GLY A 13 11.48 -0.57 12.00
C GLY A 13 11.51 -2.08 11.71
N ASN A 14 11.82 -2.90 12.72
CA ASN A 14 12.00 -4.34 12.59
C ASN A 14 11.01 -5.16 13.44
N THR A 15 9.97 -4.52 13.97
CA THR A 15 8.92 -5.23 14.72
C THR A 15 7.54 -4.91 14.18
N ARG A 16 6.66 -5.91 14.16
CA ARG A 16 5.25 -5.77 13.73
C ARG A 16 4.53 -4.63 14.46
N ARG A 17 4.70 -4.54 15.78
CA ARG A 17 4.12 -3.47 16.60
C ARG A 17 4.72 -2.11 16.27
N GLY A 18 6.04 -2.04 16.10
CA GLY A 18 6.72 -0.80 15.75
C GLY A 18 6.24 -0.23 14.42
N MET A 19 6.06 -1.08 13.40
CA MET A 19 5.53 -0.69 12.10
C MET A 19 4.07 -0.19 12.19
N PHE A 20 3.22 -0.88 12.95
CA PHE A 20 1.85 -0.42 13.18
C PHE A 20 1.81 0.98 13.81
N PHE A 21 2.56 1.20 14.90
CA PHE A 21 2.59 2.51 15.55
C PHE A 21 3.27 3.58 14.68
N ALA A 22 4.29 3.23 13.89
CA ALA A 22 4.87 4.15 12.92
C ALA A 22 3.80 4.63 11.93
N GLY A 23 3.05 3.70 11.32
CA GLY A 23 1.96 4.03 10.40
C GLY A 23 0.93 4.93 11.05
N PHE A 24 0.49 4.58 12.26
CA PHE A 24 -0.52 5.34 13.01
C PHE A 24 -0.07 6.75 13.39
N ILE A 25 1.16 6.90 13.90
CA ILE A 25 1.70 8.18 14.35
C ILE A 25 1.97 9.09 13.15
N TYR A 26 2.63 8.60 12.10
CA TYR A 26 2.98 9.43 10.95
C TYR A 26 1.76 9.88 10.16
N SER A 27 0.71 9.05 10.06
CA SER A 27 -0.56 9.48 9.43
C SER A 27 -1.32 10.49 10.28
N THR A 28 -1.31 10.35 11.61
CA THR A 28 -1.89 11.34 12.52
C THR A 28 -1.20 12.70 12.38
N VAL A 29 0.14 12.71 12.37
CA VAL A 29 0.94 13.92 12.16
C VAL A 29 0.70 14.49 10.76
N GLY A 30 0.65 13.64 9.74
CA GLY A 30 0.39 14.04 8.36
C GLY A 30 -0.97 14.73 8.17
N LEU A 31 -2.04 14.19 8.76
CA LEU A 31 -3.37 14.81 8.77
C LEU A 31 -3.35 16.18 9.45
N PHE A 32 -2.74 16.26 10.63
CA PHE A 32 -2.65 17.50 11.40
C PHE A 32 -1.91 18.58 10.62
N LEU A 33 -0.71 18.28 10.13
CA LEU A 33 0.11 19.21 9.36
C LEU A 33 -0.59 19.66 8.07
N ALA A 34 -1.25 18.75 7.37
CA ALA A 34 -1.98 19.07 6.15
C ALA A 34 -3.12 20.04 6.40
N TYR A 35 -3.88 19.83 7.47
CA TYR A 35 -4.97 20.74 7.86
C TYR A 35 -4.44 22.12 8.23
N THR A 36 -3.36 22.19 9.01
CA THR A 36 -2.84 23.46 9.53
C THR A 36 -2.08 24.27 8.47
N VAL A 37 -1.30 23.62 7.61
CA VAL A 37 -0.39 24.32 6.67
C VAL A 37 -1.00 24.46 5.28
N PHE A 38 -1.72 23.44 4.79
CA PHE A 38 -2.21 23.37 3.41
C PHE A 38 -3.72 23.14 3.35
N ARG A 39 -4.50 23.92 4.11
CA ARG A 39 -5.95 23.73 4.26
C ARG A 39 -6.71 23.53 2.94
N ALA A 40 -6.38 24.29 1.89
CA ALA A 40 -7.05 24.19 0.59
C ALA A 40 -6.74 22.88 -0.18
N GLN A 41 -5.61 22.24 0.09
CA GLN A 41 -5.16 20.98 -0.51
C GLN A 41 -4.97 19.87 0.54
N ALA A 42 -5.63 20.00 1.69
CA ALA A 42 -5.34 19.19 2.89
C ALA A 42 -5.47 17.68 2.63
N SER A 43 -6.35 17.28 1.70
CA SER A 43 -6.57 15.89 1.34
C SER A 43 -5.38 15.22 0.64
N MET A 44 -4.73 15.86 -0.34
CA MET A 44 -3.51 15.32 -0.96
C MET A 44 -2.27 15.58 -0.10
N ALA A 45 -2.26 16.72 0.61
CA ALA A 45 -1.16 17.08 1.50
C ALA A 45 -1.02 16.09 2.66
N SER A 46 -2.13 15.56 3.21
CA SER A 46 -2.10 14.59 4.32
C SER A 46 -1.42 13.28 3.89
N VAL A 47 -1.76 12.78 2.71
CA VAL A 47 -1.12 11.60 2.11
C VAL A 47 0.37 11.85 1.89
N SER A 48 0.73 13.03 1.36
CA SER A 48 2.12 13.39 1.08
C SER A 48 2.96 13.48 2.37
N PHE A 49 2.48 14.22 3.38
CA PHE A 49 3.19 14.36 4.66
C PHE A 49 3.29 13.06 5.45
N THR A 50 2.32 12.17 5.28
CA THR A 50 2.38 10.81 5.83
C THR A 50 3.43 9.98 5.08
N ALA A 51 3.46 10.05 3.75
CA ALA A 51 4.36 9.25 2.93
C ALA A 51 5.84 9.63 3.10
N ILE A 52 6.18 10.91 3.25
CA ILE A 52 7.58 11.39 3.35
C ILE A 52 8.40 10.62 4.42
N PRO A 53 8.01 10.59 5.71
CA PRO A 53 8.76 9.82 6.70
C PRO A 53 8.69 8.32 6.45
N LEU A 54 7.59 7.81 5.88
CA LEU A 54 7.42 6.39 5.60
C LEU A 54 8.25 5.88 4.42
N VAL A 55 8.62 6.74 3.46
CA VAL A 55 9.62 6.42 2.43
C VAL A 55 10.94 6.03 3.10
N VAL A 56 11.35 6.80 4.11
CA VAL A 56 12.59 6.53 4.86
C VAL A 56 12.48 5.23 5.63
N VAL A 57 11.35 4.97 6.29
CA VAL A 57 11.10 3.71 7.01
C VAL A 57 11.17 2.52 6.05
N MET A 58 10.42 2.57 4.95
CA MET A 58 10.36 1.51 3.95
C MET A 58 11.73 1.26 3.34
N TYR A 59 12.43 2.30 2.88
CA TYR A 59 13.76 2.18 2.30
C TYR A 59 14.75 1.48 3.26
N ARG A 60 14.74 1.87 4.55
CA ARG A 60 15.62 1.27 5.55
C ARG A 60 15.27 -0.18 5.85
N THR A 61 13.99 -0.52 5.97
CA THR A 61 13.55 -1.90 6.18
C THR A 61 14.00 -2.77 4.99
N LEU A 62 13.87 -2.29 3.76
CA LEU A 62 14.34 -3.00 2.56
C LEU A 62 15.86 -3.21 2.59
N ARG A 63 16.63 -2.14 2.82
CA ARG A 63 18.09 -2.19 2.90
C ARG A 63 18.60 -3.11 4.01
N TYR A 64 17.93 -3.11 5.16
CA TYR A 64 18.29 -3.97 6.28
C TYR A 64 18.12 -5.46 5.95
N GLU A 65 17.06 -5.79 5.21
CA GLU A 65 16.78 -7.17 4.81
C GLU A 65 17.69 -7.63 3.66
N GLU A 66 17.96 -6.79 2.66
CA GLU A 66 19.00 -7.04 1.64
C GLU A 66 20.37 -7.33 2.29
N GLY A 67 20.74 -6.55 3.32
CA GLY A 67 22.02 -6.71 4.02
C GLY A 67 22.19 -8.04 4.75
N LYS A 68 21.08 -8.73 5.10
CA LYS A 68 21.12 -10.09 5.67
C LYS A 68 21.32 -11.14 4.58
N ASP A 69 20.73 -10.92 3.42
CA ASP A 69 20.71 -11.83 2.28
C ASP A 69 22.14 -12.06 1.72
N PHE A 70 22.95 -10.99 1.64
CA PHE A 70 24.36 -11.10 1.23
C PHE A 70 25.23 -11.97 2.15
N ARG A 71 24.79 -12.28 3.39
CA ARG A 71 25.54 -13.15 4.32
C ARG A 71 25.14 -14.62 4.21
N ILE A 72 24.02 -14.94 3.57
CA ILE A 72 23.48 -16.30 3.45
C ILE A 72 23.60 -16.73 1.98
N LYS A 73 24.77 -17.25 1.60
CA LYS A 73 24.91 -17.98 0.34
C LYS A 73 24.10 -19.28 0.43
N GLY A 74 22.86 -19.29 -0.07
CA GLY A 74 22.05 -20.51 -0.11
C GLY A 74 20.92 -20.44 -1.13
N ASN A 75 20.72 -21.55 -1.86
CA ASN A 75 19.63 -21.81 -2.82
C ASN A 75 18.23 -21.88 -2.14
N PHE A 76 17.89 -20.96 -1.24
CA PHE A 76 16.56 -20.95 -0.63
C PHE A 76 15.55 -20.23 -1.55
N PRO A 77 14.26 -20.62 -1.52
CA PRO A 77 13.25 -19.93 -2.30
C PRO A 77 13.07 -18.50 -1.75
N LEU A 78 13.48 -17.50 -2.53
CA LEU A 78 13.42 -16.06 -2.24
C LEU A 78 12.10 -15.60 -1.60
N LEU A 79 10.99 -16.26 -1.96
CA LEU A 79 9.67 -15.93 -1.44
C LEU A 79 9.59 -16.00 0.10
N LYS A 80 10.29 -16.95 0.76
CA LYS A 80 10.22 -17.08 2.22
C LYS A 80 10.89 -15.94 2.96
N GLU A 81 11.94 -15.35 2.39
CA GLU A 81 12.69 -14.26 2.99
C GLU A 81 11.94 -12.93 2.86
N HIS A 82 11.29 -12.71 1.73
CA HIS A 82 10.44 -11.54 1.51
C HIS A 82 9.13 -11.55 2.31
N LEU A 83 8.65 -12.72 2.77
CA LEU A 83 7.45 -12.82 3.62
C LEU A 83 7.60 -12.04 4.93
N HIS A 84 8.79 -12.03 5.55
CA HIS A 84 9.00 -11.28 6.79
C HIS A 84 8.76 -9.77 6.57
N VAL A 85 9.34 -9.25 5.49
CA VAL A 85 9.23 -7.83 5.10
C VAL A 85 7.79 -7.47 4.74
N LEU A 86 7.12 -8.36 3.99
CA LEU A 86 5.71 -8.24 3.67
C LEU A 86 4.87 -8.10 4.96
N TYR A 87 5.10 -8.96 5.97
CA TYR A 87 4.39 -8.86 7.23
C TYR A 87 4.64 -7.51 7.93
N LEU A 88 5.88 -7.01 7.97
CA LEU A 88 6.18 -5.70 8.57
C LEU A 88 5.38 -4.58 7.89
N PHE A 89 5.30 -4.60 6.56
CA PHE A 89 4.57 -3.61 5.78
C PHE A 89 3.05 -3.74 5.86
N LEU A 90 2.51 -4.95 6.00
CA LEU A 90 1.09 -5.14 6.29
C LEU A 90 0.71 -4.51 7.63
N TYR A 91 1.54 -4.66 8.66
CA TYR A 91 1.30 -3.99 9.95
C TYR A 91 1.41 -2.47 9.84
N LEU A 92 2.35 -1.95 9.04
CA LEU A 92 2.45 -0.52 8.73
C LEU A 92 1.14 0.00 8.11
N PHE A 93 0.63 -0.72 7.10
CA PHE A 93 -0.61 -0.38 6.42
C PHE A 93 -1.81 -0.42 7.37
N LEU A 94 -1.90 -1.44 8.23
CA LEU A 94 -2.93 -1.50 9.28
C LEU A 94 -2.88 -0.30 10.22
N GLY A 95 -1.68 0.18 10.56
CA GLY A 95 -1.50 1.40 11.35
C GLY A 95 -2.02 2.65 10.64
N LEU A 96 -1.75 2.78 9.34
CA LEU A 96 -2.28 3.86 8.49
C LEU A 96 -3.80 3.84 8.46
N VAL A 97 -4.41 2.69 8.15
CA VAL A 97 -5.87 2.52 8.10
C VAL A 97 -6.50 2.83 9.46
N ALA A 98 -5.91 2.35 10.56
CA ALA A 98 -6.42 2.60 11.90
C ALA A 98 -6.43 4.10 12.24
N SER A 99 -5.36 4.83 11.94
CA SER A 99 -5.30 6.27 12.18
C SER A 99 -6.24 7.06 11.28
N PHE A 100 -6.20 6.82 9.95
CA PHE A 100 -7.08 7.52 9.02
C PHE A 100 -8.56 7.28 9.35
N THR A 101 -8.93 6.03 9.65
CA THR A 101 -10.30 5.70 10.08
C THR A 101 -10.65 6.40 11.37
N LEU A 102 -9.81 6.30 12.42
CA LEU A 102 -10.07 6.96 13.71
C LEU A 102 -10.33 8.46 13.52
N TRP A 103 -9.45 9.15 12.83
CA TRP A 103 -9.57 10.59 12.64
C TRP A 103 -10.75 10.98 11.77
N TYR A 104 -11.08 10.20 10.72
CA TYR A 104 -12.24 10.51 9.89
C TYR A 104 -13.58 10.30 10.63
N PHE A 105 -13.63 9.39 11.60
CA PHE A 105 -14.81 9.21 12.46
C PHE A 105 -14.91 10.25 13.58
N VAL A 106 -13.78 10.66 14.17
CA VAL A 106 -13.76 11.55 15.35
C VAL A 106 -13.83 13.03 14.98
N LEU A 107 -13.27 13.44 13.83
CA LEU A 107 -13.24 14.85 13.44
C LEU A 107 -14.63 15.36 13.02
N PRO A 108 -14.90 16.67 13.19
CA PRO A 108 -16.11 17.30 12.66
C PRO A 108 -16.29 17.05 11.16
N SER A 109 -17.53 16.92 10.69
CA SER A 109 -17.87 16.59 9.30
C SER A 109 -17.20 17.50 8.29
N GLU A 110 -17.06 18.79 8.61
CA GLU A 110 -16.47 19.80 7.75
C GLU A 110 -14.95 19.56 7.61
N VAL A 111 -14.29 19.21 8.71
CA VAL A 111 -12.85 18.96 8.76
C VAL A 111 -12.52 17.61 8.12
N GLY A 112 -13.28 16.56 8.46
CA GLY A 112 -13.15 15.25 7.84
C GLY A 112 -13.41 15.30 6.33
N GLY A 113 -14.49 15.98 5.90
CA GLY A 113 -14.80 16.16 4.48
C GLY A 113 -13.71 16.90 3.70
N LEU A 114 -13.02 17.85 4.32
CA LEU A 114 -11.87 18.55 3.72
C LEU A 114 -10.63 17.64 3.61
N LEU A 115 -10.30 16.92 4.69
CA LEU A 115 -9.12 16.04 4.76
C LEU A 115 -9.24 14.77 3.90
N PHE A 116 -10.47 14.32 3.63
CA PHE A 116 -10.73 13.10 2.85
C PHE A 116 -11.42 13.38 1.51
N LYS A 117 -11.43 14.65 1.07
CA LYS A 117 -12.14 15.08 -0.14
C LYS A 117 -11.78 14.25 -1.38
N ALA A 118 -10.49 14.15 -1.69
CA ALA A 118 -10.03 13.45 -2.90
C ALA A 118 -10.29 11.93 -2.80
N GLN A 119 -10.23 11.37 -1.59
CA GLN A 119 -10.56 9.97 -1.34
C GLN A 119 -12.04 9.68 -1.59
N ASN A 120 -12.94 10.52 -1.06
CA ASN A 120 -14.38 10.41 -1.32
C ASN A 120 -14.70 10.57 -2.81
N GLU A 121 -14.08 11.54 -3.49
CA GLU A 121 -14.22 11.75 -4.94
C GLU A 121 -13.74 10.53 -5.74
N ALA A 122 -12.64 9.89 -5.33
CA ALA A 122 -12.15 8.67 -5.95
C ALA A 122 -13.14 7.49 -5.79
N ILE A 123 -13.71 7.29 -4.59
CA ILE A 123 -14.74 6.28 -4.33
C ILE A 123 -15.97 6.52 -5.22
N ILE A 124 -16.43 7.78 -5.29
CA ILE A 124 -17.54 8.18 -6.14
C ILE A 124 -17.19 7.93 -7.62
N GLY A 125 -15.97 8.22 -8.06
CA GLY A 125 -15.50 7.96 -9.42
C GLY A 125 -15.53 6.48 -9.78
N ILE A 126 -15.06 5.61 -8.89
CA ILE A 126 -15.12 4.15 -9.05
C ILE A 126 -16.57 3.68 -9.15
N ARG A 127 -17.46 4.16 -8.26
CA ARG A 127 -18.89 3.83 -8.28
C ARG A 127 -19.65 4.40 -9.49
N ARG A 128 -19.29 5.59 -9.98
CA ARG A 128 -19.92 6.21 -11.16
C ARG A 128 -19.46 5.58 -12.46
N GLY A 129 -18.19 5.16 -12.54
CA GLY A 129 -17.72 4.27 -13.62
C GLY A 129 -18.50 2.94 -13.65
N VAL A 130 -19.16 2.57 -12.54
CA VAL A 130 -20.09 1.45 -12.43
C VAL A 130 -21.53 1.81 -12.83
N GLY A 131 -21.90 3.10 -12.94
CA GLY A 131 -23.30 3.57 -13.06
C GLY A 131 -23.69 4.43 -14.28
N THR A 132 -22.85 4.67 -15.28
CA THR A 132 -23.21 5.49 -16.47
C THR A 132 -23.39 4.71 -17.78
N GLY A 133 -23.27 3.39 -17.74
CA GLY A 133 -23.66 2.48 -18.82
C GLY A 133 -24.62 1.43 -18.26
N SER A 134 -25.48 0.87 -19.09
CA SER A 134 -26.34 -0.26 -18.72
C SER A 134 -25.47 -1.48 -18.39
N PHE A 135 -25.02 -1.61 -17.14
CA PHE A 135 -24.25 -2.75 -16.64
C PHE A 135 -25.22 -3.80 -16.09
N THR A 136 -25.24 -4.97 -16.71
CA THR A 136 -26.24 -6.02 -16.44
C THR A 136 -25.67 -7.27 -15.73
N GLY A 137 -24.41 -7.28 -15.28
CA GLY A 137 -23.83 -8.47 -14.63
C GLY A 137 -22.64 -8.27 -13.70
N ALA A 138 -22.42 -9.25 -12.81
CA ALA A 138 -21.29 -9.32 -11.89
C ALA A 138 -19.92 -9.40 -12.60
N GLN A 139 -19.89 -9.89 -13.85
CA GLN A 139 -18.69 -9.98 -14.68
C GLN A 139 -18.12 -8.59 -15.03
N ASP A 140 -18.98 -7.65 -15.42
CA ASP A 140 -18.54 -6.28 -15.75
C ASP A 140 -17.98 -5.55 -14.53
N PHE A 141 -18.52 -5.85 -13.36
CA PHE A 141 -18.02 -5.31 -12.10
C PHE A 141 -16.64 -5.88 -11.76
N LEU A 142 -16.44 -7.20 -11.90
CA LEU A 142 -15.14 -7.85 -11.70
C LEU A 142 -14.05 -7.26 -12.61
N VAL A 143 -14.33 -7.09 -13.90
CA VAL A 143 -13.34 -6.52 -14.84
C VAL A 143 -12.90 -5.12 -14.40
N LYS A 144 -13.82 -4.28 -13.92
CA LYS A 144 -13.48 -2.93 -13.44
C LYS A 144 -12.62 -2.95 -12.19
N ILE A 145 -12.96 -3.79 -11.21
CA ILE A 145 -12.17 -3.97 -9.99
C ILE A 145 -10.76 -4.43 -10.36
N VAL A 146 -10.64 -5.47 -11.19
CA VAL A 146 -9.35 -5.99 -11.65
C VAL A 146 -8.54 -4.91 -12.38
N LEU A 147 -9.14 -4.15 -13.30
CA LEU A 147 -8.42 -3.08 -14.03
C LEU A 147 -7.98 -1.93 -13.14
N ASN A 148 -8.81 -1.53 -12.17
CA ASN A 148 -8.45 -0.51 -11.19
C ASN A 148 -7.25 -0.98 -10.34
N ASN A 149 -7.33 -2.21 -9.82
CA ASN A 149 -6.31 -2.78 -8.96
C ASN A 149 -5.02 -3.08 -9.72
N LEU A 150 -5.11 -3.49 -11.00
CA LEU A 150 -3.96 -3.67 -11.88
C LEU A 150 -3.22 -2.34 -12.14
N ARG A 151 -3.95 -1.23 -12.25
CA ARG A 151 -3.35 0.10 -12.36
C ARG A 151 -2.56 0.46 -11.10
N VAL A 152 -3.14 0.25 -9.92
CA VAL A 152 -2.46 0.50 -8.64
C VAL A 152 -1.21 -0.38 -8.50
N TRP A 153 -1.35 -1.68 -8.77
CA TRP A 153 -0.26 -2.66 -8.79
C TRP A 153 0.89 -2.23 -9.72
N GLY A 154 0.57 -1.83 -10.95
CA GLY A 154 1.56 -1.36 -11.92
C GLY A 154 2.28 -0.08 -11.44
N PHE A 155 1.54 0.85 -10.82
CA PHE A 155 2.16 2.04 -10.21
C PHE A 155 3.05 1.70 -9.02
N CYS A 156 2.71 0.70 -8.21
CA CYS A 156 3.58 0.23 -7.13
C CYS A 156 4.92 -0.29 -7.66
N ILE A 157 4.91 -1.11 -8.72
CA ILE A 157 6.15 -1.56 -9.39
C ILE A 157 6.93 -0.36 -9.90
N LEU A 158 6.29 0.51 -10.69
CA LEU A 158 6.93 1.65 -11.33
C LEU A 158 7.55 2.62 -10.31
N PHE A 159 6.80 3.02 -9.27
CA PHE A 159 7.28 3.97 -8.27
C PHE A 159 8.36 3.38 -7.38
N SER A 160 8.27 2.09 -7.06
CA SER A 160 9.33 1.41 -6.33
C SER A 160 10.60 1.25 -7.18
N PHE A 161 10.45 0.97 -8.48
CA PHE A 161 11.57 0.93 -9.42
C PHE A 161 12.26 2.29 -9.57
N LEU A 162 11.50 3.37 -9.75
CA LEU A 162 12.05 4.71 -10.00
C LEU A 162 12.61 5.37 -8.74
N TYR A 163 11.97 5.17 -7.58
CA TYR A 163 12.27 5.92 -6.35
C TYR A 163 12.67 5.03 -5.17
N GLY A 164 12.87 3.73 -5.39
CA GLY A 164 13.23 2.74 -4.38
C GLY A 164 12.10 2.37 -3.41
N ALA A 165 11.58 3.34 -2.67
CA ALA A 165 10.47 3.19 -1.72
C ALA A 165 9.23 4.03 -2.11
N GLY A 166 9.15 4.47 -3.37
CA GLY A 166 8.09 5.37 -3.85
C GLY A 166 6.68 4.80 -3.78
N ALA A 167 6.52 3.48 -3.80
CA ALA A 167 5.22 2.81 -3.69
C ALA A 167 4.48 3.16 -2.38
N ILE A 168 5.19 3.58 -1.32
CA ILE A 168 4.58 3.96 -0.05
C ILE A 168 3.58 5.11 -0.18
N PHE A 169 3.79 6.02 -1.15
CA PHE A 169 2.85 7.09 -1.45
C PHE A 169 1.52 6.53 -1.95
N ILE A 170 1.57 5.59 -2.89
CA ILE A 170 0.40 4.90 -3.46
C ILE A 170 -0.32 4.07 -2.39
N LEU A 171 0.44 3.44 -1.49
CA LEU A 171 -0.12 2.61 -0.41
C LEU A 171 -0.73 3.47 0.70
N THR A 172 -0.15 4.63 0.99
CA THR A 172 -0.74 5.62 1.91
C THR A 172 -2.04 6.18 1.34
N TRP A 173 -2.06 6.48 0.04
CA TRP A 173 -3.29 6.85 -0.67
C TRP A 173 -4.36 5.77 -0.52
N ASN A 174 -4.04 4.50 -0.81
CA ASN A 174 -4.97 3.38 -0.67
C ASN A 174 -5.49 3.22 0.77
N ALA A 175 -4.62 3.35 1.78
CA ALA A 175 -5.04 3.31 3.18
C ALA A 175 -6.06 4.42 3.51
N SER A 176 -5.85 5.63 2.99
CA SER A 176 -6.78 6.75 3.18
C SER A 176 -8.11 6.55 2.43
N VAL A 177 -8.09 5.92 1.24
CA VAL A 177 -9.31 5.56 0.49
C VAL A 177 -10.10 4.48 1.23
N LEU A 178 -9.42 3.47 1.78
CA LEU A 178 -10.08 2.44 2.59
C LEU A 178 -10.73 3.04 3.85
N ALA A 179 -10.05 3.96 4.54
CA ALA A 179 -10.64 4.68 5.68
C ALA A 179 -11.89 5.48 5.28
N ALA A 180 -11.89 6.10 4.10
CA ALA A 180 -13.05 6.80 3.57
C ALA A 180 -14.21 5.84 3.22
N ALA A 181 -13.92 4.67 2.66
CA ALA A 181 -14.92 3.64 2.40
C ALA A 181 -15.55 3.12 3.71
N LEU A 182 -14.73 2.87 4.73
CA LEU A 182 -15.19 2.47 6.07
C LEU A 182 -16.05 3.54 6.74
N ARG A 183 -15.80 4.83 6.48
CA ARG A 183 -16.62 5.94 7.00
C ARG A 183 -18.02 5.97 6.41
N GLU A 184 -18.17 5.58 5.15
CA GLU A 184 -19.46 5.49 4.46
C GLU A 184 -20.22 4.19 4.79
N SER A 185 -19.51 3.06 4.80
CA SER A 185 -20.07 1.73 5.08
C SER A 185 -19.12 0.97 6.01
N PRO A 186 -19.33 1.05 7.34
CA PRO A 186 -18.47 0.37 8.29
C PRO A 186 -18.72 -1.14 8.22
N SER A 187 -17.82 -1.88 7.55
CA SER A 187 -17.89 -3.35 7.51
C SER A 187 -16.49 -3.96 7.59
N PRO A 188 -16.28 -4.99 8.43
CA PRO A 188 -15.02 -5.73 8.46
C PRO A 188 -14.78 -6.52 7.17
N MET A 189 -15.82 -6.72 6.33
CA MET A 189 -15.73 -7.44 5.06
C MET A 189 -14.75 -6.79 4.07
N TYR A 190 -14.48 -5.48 4.20
CA TYR A 190 -13.45 -4.81 3.42
C TYR A 190 -12.04 -5.41 3.63
N LEU A 191 -11.77 -5.99 4.81
CA LEU A 191 -10.46 -6.59 5.09
C LEU A 191 -10.28 -7.97 4.42
N LEU A 192 -11.37 -8.66 4.05
CA LEU A 192 -11.29 -10.00 3.46
C LEU A 192 -10.60 -9.99 2.09
N HIS A 193 -10.89 -9.00 1.25
CA HIS A 193 -10.20 -8.76 -0.01
C HIS A 193 -9.10 -7.69 0.15
N GLY A 194 -9.31 -6.67 0.99
CA GLY A 194 -8.34 -5.59 1.16
C GLY A 194 -6.96 -6.06 1.63
N LEU A 195 -6.87 -7.02 2.56
CA LEU A 195 -5.57 -7.53 3.00
C LEU A 195 -4.81 -8.30 1.91
N PRO A 196 -5.43 -9.28 1.20
CA PRO A 196 -4.80 -9.90 0.03
C PRO A 196 -4.38 -8.90 -1.05
N GLU A 197 -5.23 -7.91 -1.36
CA GLU A 197 -4.93 -6.89 -2.37
C GLU A 197 -3.69 -6.07 -2.00
N ILE A 198 -3.64 -5.56 -0.77
CA ILE A 198 -2.48 -4.78 -0.29
C ILE A 198 -1.23 -5.64 -0.20
N ALA A 199 -1.35 -6.92 0.14
CA ALA A 199 -0.22 -7.85 0.10
C ALA A 199 0.34 -7.99 -1.32
N ALA A 200 -0.53 -8.09 -2.33
CA ALA A 200 -0.12 -8.08 -3.73
C ALA A 200 0.61 -6.78 -4.10
N TYR A 201 0.10 -5.62 -3.69
CA TYR A 201 0.78 -4.35 -3.96
C TYR A 201 2.14 -4.23 -3.31
N PHE A 202 2.31 -4.70 -2.06
CA PHE A 202 3.61 -4.72 -1.41
C PHE A 202 4.58 -5.68 -2.08
N LEU A 203 4.15 -6.88 -2.49
CA LEU A 203 5.01 -7.81 -3.24
C LEU A 203 5.46 -7.20 -4.58
N ALA A 204 4.55 -6.52 -5.28
CA ALA A 204 4.87 -5.80 -6.50
C ALA A 204 5.86 -4.65 -6.27
N ALA A 205 5.68 -3.91 -5.17
CA ALA A 205 6.62 -2.88 -4.75
C ALA A 205 8.00 -3.46 -4.38
N LEU A 206 8.06 -4.62 -3.71
CA LEU A 206 9.31 -5.31 -3.41
C LEU A 206 10.06 -5.67 -4.70
N ALA A 207 9.37 -6.28 -5.67
CA ALA A 207 9.96 -6.59 -6.97
C ALA A 207 10.53 -5.35 -7.66
N GLY A 208 9.77 -4.26 -7.74
CA GLY A 208 10.25 -3.00 -8.32
C GLY A 208 11.46 -2.43 -7.58
N GLY A 209 11.46 -2.47 -6.25
CA GLY A 209 12.55 -1.95 -5.40
C GLY A 209 13.85 -2.75 -5.54
N ILE A 210 13.76 -4.09 -5.58
CA ILE A 210 14.91 -4.98 -5.77
C ILE A 210 15.58 -4.70 -7.13
N ILE A 211 14.77 -4.58 -8.19
CA ILE A 211 15.28 -4.24 -9.54
C ILE A 211 15.94 -2.84 -9.50
N SER A 212 15.36 -1.87 -8.81
CA SER A 212 15.93 -0.52 -8.66
C SER A 212 17.34 -0.56 -8.09
N VAL A 213 17.52 -1.31 -6.99
CA VAL A 213 18.81 -1.46 -6.32
C VAL A 213 19.82 -2.15 -7.22
N ALA A 214 19.43 -3.22 -7.92
CA ALA A 214 20.30 -3.95 -8.83
C ALA A 214 20.80 -3.07 -9.99
N VAL A 215 19.93 -2.21 -10.55
CA VAL A 215 20.30 -1.22 -11.58
C VAL A 215 21.26 -0.16 -11.01
N ALA A 216 20.95 0.39 -9.84
CA ALA A 216 21.75 1.44 -9.21
C ALA A 216 23.18 0.98 -8.86
N ASN A 217 23.36 -0.31 -8.52
CA ASN A 217 24.66 -0.89 -8.19
C ASN A 217 25.48 -1.32 -9.43
N HIS A 218 25.12 -0.87 -10.65
CA HIS A 218 25.85 -1.09 -11.90
C HIS A 218 26.03 -2.55 -12.36
N HIS A 219 25.22 -3.48 -11.86
CA HIS A 219 25.28 -4.89 -12.28
C HIS A 219 24.57 -5.19 -13.60
N TYR A 220 24.02 -4.20 -14.31
CA TYR A 220 23.08 -4.41 -15.44
C TYR A 220 23.56 -5.29 -16.63
N LYS A 221 24.86 -5.61 -16.72
CA LYS A 221 25.44 -6.53 -17.72
C LYS A 221 25.97 -7.84 -17.14
N SER A 222 25.87 -8.03 -15.84
CA SER A 222 26.41 -9.20 -15.15
C SER A 222 25.38 -10.33 -15.12
N LYS A 223 25.85 -11.57 -14.98
CA LYS A 223 24.96 -12.75 -14.89
C LYS A 223 24.06 -12.66 -13.65
N GLU A 224 24.62 -12.13 -12.56
CA GLU A 224 23.92 -11.92 -11.29
C GLU A 224 22.72 -10.97 -11.45
N PHE A 225 22.83 -9.93 -12.29
CA PHE A 225 21.68 -9.06 -12.56
C PHE A 225 20.55 -9.79 -13.29
N GLY A 226 20.89 -10.67 -14.24
CA GLY A 226 19.90 -11.50 -14.92
C GLY A 226 19.14 -12.40 -13.93
N GLU A 227 19.85 -13.01 -12.98
CA GLU A 227 19.26 -13.82 -11.91
C GLU A 227 18.32 -12.98 -11.02
N ILE A 228 18.76 -11.81 -10.54
CA ILE A 228 17.92 -10.90 -9.74
C ILE A 228 16.64 -10.46 -10.48
N VAL A 229 16.74 -10.18 -11.78
CA VAL A 229 15.57 -9.80 -12.59
C VAL A 229 14.59 -10.95 -12.71
N VAL A 230 15.06 -12.17 -12.97
CA VAL A 230 14.19 -13.37 -13.04
C VAL A 230 13.50 -13.60 -11.70
N ASP A 231 14.22 -13.52 -10.59
CA ASP A 231 13.67 -13.68 -9.25
C ASP A 231 12.62 -12.59 -8.92
N SER A 232 12.88 -11.36 -9.35
CA SER A 232 11.93 -10.26 -9.20
C SER A 232 10.68 -10.47 -10.08
N LEU A 233 10.81 -11.09 -11.26
CA LEU A 233 9.67 -11.43 -12.10
C LEU A 233 8.79 -12.52 -11.47
N ASP A 234 9.36 -13.48 -10.73
CA ASP A 234 8.58 -14.45 -9.97
C ASP A 234 7.71 -13.76 -8.90
N LEU A 235 8.25 -12.75 -8.20
CA LEU A 235 7.47 -11.93 -7.27
C LEU A 235 6.35 -11.15 -7.96
N VAL A 236 6.61 -10.60 -9.16
CA VAL A 236 5.59 -9.93 -9.98
C VAL A 236 4.46 -10.90 -10.32
N VAL A 237 4.77 -12.13 -10.76
CA VAL A 237 3.78 -13.16 -11.10
C VAL A 237 2.98 -13.57 -9.87
N VAL A 238 3.63 -13.87 -8.75
CA VAL A 238 2.95 -14.23 -7.49
C VAL A 238 2.03 -13.11 -7.02
N SER A 239 2.50 -11.86 -7.07
CA SER A 239 1.68 -10.71 -6.68
C SER A 239 0.45 -10.55 -7.56
N LEU A 240 0.57 -10.77 -8.88
CA LEU A 240 -0.55 -10.69 -9.82
C LEU A 240 -1.59 -11.78 -9.55
N LEU A 241 -1.16 -13.00 -9.24
CA LEU A 241 -2.09 -14.09 -8.88
C LEU A 241 -2.87 -13.78 -7.61
N ILE A 242 -2.21 -13.24 -6.58
CA ILE A 242 -2.87 -12.82 -5.34
C ILE A 242 -3.84 -11.67 -5.62
N LEU A 243 -3.46 -10.71 -6.47
CA LEU A 243 -4.30 -9.58 -6.85
C LEU A 243 -5.60 -10.03 -7.52
N VAL A 244 -5.50 -10.94 -8.49
CA VAL A 244 -6.66 -11.49 -9.19
C VAL A 244 -7.53 -12.26 -8.20
N ALA A 245 -6.96 -13.14 -7.37
CA ALA A 245 -7.70 -13.87 -6.35
C ALA A 245 -8.44 -12.92 -5.38
N SER A 246 -7.80 -11.82 -4.98
CA SER A 246 -8.42 -10.79 -4.15
C SER A 246 -9.66 -10.17 -4.79
N ALA A 247 -9.59 -9.83 -6.08
CA ALA A 247 -10.73 -9.27 -6.81
C ALA A 247 -11.91 -10.27 -6.89
N PHE A 248 -11.62 -11.57 -7.06
CA PHE A 248 -12.67 -12.60 -6.97
C PHE A 248 -13.31 -12.64 -5.57
N VAL A 249 -12.51 -12.56 -4.51
CA VAL A 249 -13.02 -12.49 -3.12
C VAL A 249 -13.86 -11.22 -2.90
N GLU A 250 -13.48 -10.09 -3.48
CA GLU A 250 -14.27 -8.86 -3.37
C GLU A 250 -15.65 -9.03 -4.01
N VAL A 251 -15.70 -9.48 -5.26
CA VAL A 251 -16.93 -9.52 -6.05
C VAL A 251 -17.88 -10.63 -5.62
N TYR A 252 -17.36 -11.83 -5.38
CA TYR A 252 -18.21 -12.99 -5.13
C TYR A 252 -18.45 -13.27 -3.66
N VAL A 253 -17.54 -12.87 -2.76
CA VAL A 253 -17.65 -13.14 -1.32
C VAL A 253 -18.01 -11.87 -0.57
N SER A 254 -17.16 -10.84 -0.62
CA SER A 254 -17.28 -9.65 0.23
C SER A 254 -18.54 -8.86 -0.08
N LEU A 255 -18.83 -8.59 -1.37
CA LEU A 255 -20.06 -7.92 -1.78
C LEU A 255 -21.31 -8.73 -1.47
N SER A 256 -21.26 -10.05 -1.63
CA SER A 256 -22.38 -10.93 -1.29
C SER A 256 -22.71 -10.86 0.20
N LEU A 257 -21.69 -10.91 1.06
CA LEU A 257 -21.85 -10.78 2.52
C LEU A 257 -22.38 -9.40 2.92
N MET A 258 -21.83 -8.32 2.36
CA MET A 258 -22.30 -6.96 2.63
C MET A 258 -23.76 -6.76 2.19
N ARG A 259 -24.20 -7.37 1.07
CA ARG A 259 -25.61 -7.36 0.64
C ARG A 259 -26.55 -8.09 1.59
N LEU A 260 -26.03 -9.07 2.35
CA LEU A 260 -26.78 -9.80 3.37
C LEU A 260 -26.80 -9.08 4.73
N GLY A 261 -26.18 -7.89 4.84
CA GLY A 261 -26.11 -7.12 6.08
C GLY A 261 -25.11 -7.68 7.10
N LEU A 262 -24.12 -8.47 6.64
CA LEU A 262 -23.07 -9.09 7.47
C LEU A 262 -21.76 -8.27 7.47
#